data_AF-A0A2V6LSY6-F1
#
_entry.id   AF-A0A2V6LSY6-F1
#
_cell.length_a   1.000
_cell.length_b   1.000
_cell.length_c   1.000
_cell.angle_alpha   90.00
_cell.angle_beta   90.00
_cell.angle_gamma   90.00
#
_symmetry.space_group_name_H-M   'P 1'
#
loop_
_entity.id
_entity.type
_entity.pdbx_description
1 polymer ?
#
loop_
_entity_poly.entity_id
_entity_poly.type
_entity_poly.pdbx_seq_one_letter_code
_entity_poly.pdbx_strand_id
1 'polypeptide(L)'
;HEEDPYDITKGFFHAHIGWLLFKLLPQPPFDNVGDLKKDRLVMWQHQHVHTIALLIGFALPVLLGAVWNGWIGALGAFLISGVAKVVVIQHCTFFINSACHTLGRRPYSTRCSARDSLLMALLTFGEGYHNYHHEFQHDYRNGVKSWQWDPTKWIIWLLSRIGLTGGLRRAAREAIQAAQAQVRRSRTSQSISGISAAISETITGLGVPQR
;
A
#
# COMPACT_ATOMS: atom_id res chain seq x y z
N HIS A 1 7.89 -13.25 -7.16
CA HIS A 1 8.23 -12.91 -5.75
C HIS A 1 9.73 -12.64 -5.62
N GLU A 2 10.62 -13.48 -6.15
CA GLU A 2 12.08 -13.24 -6.00
C GLU A 2 12.58 -11.93 -6.62
N GLU A 3 11.94 -11.47 -7.70
CA GLU A 3 12.22 -10.19 -8.37
C GLU A 3 11.61 -8.97 -7.67
N ASP A 4 10.75 -9.17 -6.66
CA ASP A 4 10.20 -8.08 -5.85
C ASP A 4 11.29 -7.55 -4.90
N PRO A 5 11.71 -6.28 -5.05
CA PRO A 5 12.81 -5.75 -4.27
C PRO A 5 12.48 -5.56 -2.79
N TYR A 6 11.20 -5.47 -2.42
CA TYR A 6 10.73 -5.33 -1.04
C TYR A 6 9.87 -6.52 -0.61
N ASP A 7 10.22 -7.72 -1.09
CA ASP A 7 9.53 -8.97 -0.79
C ASP A 7 9.41 -9.23 0.73
N ILE A 8 8.17 -9.30 1.21
CA ILE A 8 7.86 -9.57 2.62
C ILE A 8 8.30 -10.97 3.10
N THR A 9 8.52 -11.92 2.18
CA THR A 9 9.02 -13.26 2.55
C THR A 9 10.45 -13.22 3.08
N LYS A 10 11.23 -12.18 2.72
CA LYS A 10 12.58 -11.90 3.26
C LYS A 10 12.55 -11.25 4.65
N GLY A 11 11.35 -11.01 5.20
CA GLY A 11 11.12 -10.51 6.55
C GLY A 11 10.65 -9.06 6.60
N PHE A 12 9.99 -8.70 7.72
CA PHE A 12 9.38 -7.39 7.91
C PHE A 12 10.38 -6.23 7.76
N PHE A 13 11.57 -6.34 8.36
CA PHE A 13 12.58 -5.28 8.30
C PHE A 13 13.10 -5.06 6.87
N HIS A 14 13.29 -6.15 6.11
CA HIS A 14 13.69 -6.08 4.71
C HIS A 14 12.66 -5.32 3.88
N ALA A 15 11.39 -5.74 3.94
CA ALA A 15 10.29 -5.09 3.21
C ALA A 15 10.05 -3.63 3.67
N HIS A 16 10.31 -3.31 4.94
CA HIS A 16 10.13 -1.95 5.45
C HIS A 16 11.23 -1.01 4.96
N ILE A 17 12.50 -1.30 5.25
CA ILE A 17 13.60 -0.37 4.95
C ILE A 17 14.87 -1.07 4.47
N GLY A 18 15.06 -2.34 4.82
CA GLY A 18 16.28 -3.07 4.52
C GLY A 18 16.57 -3.18 3.02
N TRP A 19 15.54 -3.22 2.17
CA TRP A 19 15.70 -3.27 0.71
C TRP A 19 16.48 -2.07 0.14
N LEU A 20 16.42 -0.89 0.78
CA LEU A 20 17.17 0.30 0.35
C LEU A 20 18.68 0.20 0.61
N LEU A 21 19.09 -0.66 1.54
CA LEU A 21 20.50 -0.84 1.91
C LEU A 21 21.25 -1.65 0.85
N PHE A 22 20.54 -2.27 -0.09
CA PHE A 22 21.11 -3.11 -1.14
C PHE A 22 20.72 -2.57 -2.51
N LYS A 23 21.72 -2.35 -3.38
CA LYS A 23 21.43 -2.03 -4.78
C LYS A 23 21.00 -3.30 -5.51
N LEU A 24 19.87 -3.22 -6.19
CA LEU A 24 19.49 -4.19 -7.21
C LEU A 24 20.47 -4.02 -8.39
N LEU A 25 21.30 -5.04 -8.62
CA LEU A 25 22.22 -5.09 -9.74
C LEU A 25 21.95 -6.37 -10.54
N PRO A 26 21.67 -6.28 -11.86
CA PRO A 26 21.48 -5.04 -12.64
C PRO A 26 20.22 -4.28 -12.22
N GLN A 27 20.15 -2.99 -12.58
CA GLN A 27 18.93 -2.20 -12.38
C GLN A 27 17.79 -2.81 -13.21
N PRO A 28 16.55 -2.85 -12.68
CA PRO A 28 15.40 -3.33 -13.43
C PRO A 28 15.23 -2.56 -14.75
N PRO A 29 14.90 -3.24 -15.85
CA PRO A 29 14.67 -2.59 -17.14
C PRO A 29 13.43 -1.69 -17.10
N PHE A 30 13.46 -0.58 -17.85
CA PHE A 30 12.31 0.32 -18.05
C PHE A 30 11.49 -0.05 -19.29
N ASP A 31 11.24 -1.33 -19.51
CA ASP A 31 10.60 -1.86 -20.72
C ASP A 31 9.07 -1.77 -20.68
N ASN A 32 8.45 -1.79 -19.50
CA ASN A 32 7.00 -1.77 -19.32
C ASN A 32 6.36 -0.39 -19.07
N VAL A 33 7.12 0.71 -19.25
CA VAL A 33 6.69 2.09 -18.93
C VAL A 33 6.64 3.00 -20.17
N GLY A 34 6.26 2.43 -21.33
CA GLY A 34 6.28 3.14 -22.61
C GLY A 34 5.31 4.32 -22.69
N ASP A 35 4.21 4.30 -21.93
CA ASP A 35 3.27 5.40 -21.75
C ASP A 35 3.88 6.54 -20.93
N LEU A 36 4.51 6.23 -19.79
CA LEU A 36 5.17 7.22 -18.92
C LEU A 36 6.32 7.94 -19.65
N LYS A 37 7.08 7.22 -20.48
CA LYS A 37 8.17 7.79 -21.30
C LYS A 37 7.68 8.79 -22.35
N LYS A 38 6.43 8.66 -22.80
CA LYS A 38 5.83 9.59 -23.78
C LYS A 38 5.28 10.85 -23.13
N ASP A 39 5.00 10.82 -21.83
CA ASP A 39 4.51 11.98 -21.10
C ASP A 39 5.65 12.96 -20.78
N ARG A 40 5.58 14.14 -21.38
CA ARG A 40 6.62 15.17 -21.23
C ARG A 40 6.72 15.72 -19.81
N LEU A 41 5.61 15.81 -19.08
CA LEU A 41 5.59 16.31 -17.71
C LEU A 41 6.22 15.29 -16.76
N VAL A 42 5.89 14.01 -16.93
CA VAL A 42 6.51 12.91 -16.17
C VAL A 42 8.01 12.85 -16.42
N MET A 43 8.44 12.94 -17.68
CA MET A 43 9.86 12.90 -18.02
C MET A 43 10.63 14.14 -17.53
N TRP A 44 10.01 15.32 -17.55
CA TRP A 44 10.58 16.52 -16.92
C TRP A 44 10.74 16.33 -15.41
N GLN A 45 9.72 15.80 -14.73
CA GLN A 45 9.81 15.50 -13.30
C GLN A 45 10.91 14.47 -13.02
N HIS A 46 11.02 13.41 -13.82
CA HIS A 46 12.04 12.37 -13.69
C HIS A 46 13.46 12.96 -13.79
N GLN A 47 13.70 13.87 -14.75
CA GLN A 47 15.00 14.52 -14.93
C GLN A 47 15.38 15.48 -13.80
N HIS A 48 14.39 16.08 -13.13
CA HIS A 48 14.61 17.12 -12.12
C HIS A 48 14.19 16.70 -10.70
N VAL A 49 13.90 15.42 -10.45
CA VAL A 49 13.28 14.94 -9.21
C VAL A 49 14.06 15.34 -7.96
N HIS A 50 15.39 15.28 -7.99
CA HIS A 50 16.23 15.66 -6.85
C HIS A 50 16.21 17.18 -6.58
N THR A 51 16.22 17.99 -7.64
CA THR A 51 16.10 19.45 -7.52
C THR A 51 14.74 19.84 -6.97
N ILE A 52 13.67 19.25 -7.49
CA ILE A 52 12.29 19.48 -6.99
C ILE A 52 12.19 19.07 -5.53
N ALA A 53 12.70 17.88 -5.17
CA ALA A 53 12.66 17.38 -3.80
C ALA A 53 13.42 18.30 -2.82
N LEU A 54 14.60 18.81 -3.20
CA LEU A 54 15.35 19.74 -2.36
C LEU A 54 14.62 21.08 -2.20
N LEU A 55 14.15 21.66 -3.31
CA LEU A 55 13.53 22.98 -3.32
C LEU A 55 12.19 22.98 -2.59
N ILE A 56 11.29 22.05 -2.93
CA ILE A 56 9.95 21.99 -2.35
C ILE A 56 9.98 21.32 -0.97
N GLY A 57 10.82 20.30 -0.80
CA GLY A 57 10.89 19.52 0.44
C GLY A 57 11.59 20.25 1.57
N PHE A 58 12.59 21.10 1.27
CA PHE A 58 13.43 21.76 2.28
C PHE A 58 13.55 23.27 2.09
N ALA A 59 13.97 23.75 0.91
CA ALA A 59 14.28 25.19 0.73
C ALA A 59 13.04 26.08 0.95
N LEU A 60 11.90 25.72 0.35
CA LEU A 60 10.66 26.48 0.48
C LEU A 60 10.16 26.52 1.94
N PRO A 61 10.04 25.40 2.68
CA PRO A 61 9.72 25.46 4.11
C PRO A 61 10.66 26.35 4.91
N VAL A 62 11.98 26.26 4.68
CA VAL A 62 12.98 27.08 5.38
C VAL A 62 12.78 28.57 5.10
N LEU A 63 12.55 28.95 3.84
CA LEU A 63 12.29 30.34 3.47
C LEU A 63 11.00 30.86 4.11
N LEU A 64 9.92 30.08 4.10
CA LEU A 64 8.66 30.46 4.74
C LEU A 64 8.82 30.60 6.26
N GLY A 65 9.57 29.70 6.90
CA GLY A 65 9.93 29.81 8.30
C GLY A 65 10.77 31.05 8.60
N ALA A 66 11.71 31.38 7.73
CA ALA A 66 12.55 32.58 7.84
C ALA A 66 11.73 33.86 7.77
N VAL A 67 10.78 33.93 6.83
CA VAL A 67 9.84 35.07 6.72
C VAL A 67 8.96 35.19 7.96
N TRP A 68 8.54 34.07 8.54
CA TRP A 68 7.66 34.06 9.71
C TRP A 68 8.35 34.50 11.01
N ASN A 69 9.55 34.00 11.29
CA ASN A 69 10.23 34.25 12.58
C ASN A 69 11.77 34.23 12.48
N GLY A 70 12.31 34.77 11.40
CA GLY A 70 13.74 34.86 11.16
C GLY A 70 14.45 33.51 11.26
N TRP A 71 15.68 33.52 11.77
CA TRP A 71 16.50 32.30 11.89
C TRP A 71 15.83 31.17 12.69
N ILE A 72 15.10 31.50 13.76
CA ILE A 72 14.42 30.51 14.60
C ILE A 72 13.32 29.80 13.79
N GLY A 73 12.52 30.57 13.05
CA GLY A 73 11.49 30.01 12.17
C GLY A 73 12.10 29.19 11.03
N ALA A 74 13.21 29.63 10.45
CA ALA A 74 13.93 28.90 9.40
C ALA A 74 14.41 27.52 9.88
N LEU A 75 15.07 27.47 11.05
CA LEU A 75 15.54 26.23 11.66
C LEU A 75 14.39 25.31 12.06
N GLY A 76 13.32 25.87 12.65
CA GLY A 76 12.12 25.12 13.00
C GLY A 76 11.47 24.47 11.78
N ALA A 77 11.32 25.22 10.68
CA ALA A 77 10.76 24.70 9.44
C ALA A 77 11.67 23.66 8.76
N PHE A 78 13.00 23.84 8.81
CA PHE A 78 13.95 22.84 8.35
C PHE A 78 13.76 21.51 9.08
N LEU A 79 13.74 21.54 10.41
CA LEU A 79 13.70 20.34 11.25
C LEU A 79 12.33 19.65 11.21
N ILE A 80 11.24 20.41 11.29
CA ILE A 80 9.90 19.84 11.37
C ILE A 80 9.31 19.60 9.98
N SER A 81 9.18 20.65 9.17
CA SER A 81 8.54 20.58 7.84
C SER A 81 9.45 20.00 6.75
N GLY A 82 10.77 20.01 6.97
CA GLY A 82 11.75 19.32 6.13
C GLY A 82 12.01 17.91 6.64
N VAL A 83 12.86 17.78 7.65
CA VAL A 83 13.42 16.49 8.10
C VAL A 83 12.36 15.56 8.69
N ALA A 84 11.67 15.97 9.76
CA ALA A 84 10.72 15.11 10.46
C ALA A 84 9.57 14.67 9.55
N LYS A 85 9.02 15.59 8.74
CA LYS A 85 8.03 15.29 7.71
C LYS A 85 8.52 14.19 6.76
N VAL A 86 9.72 14.33 6.20
CA VAL A 86 10.27 13.33 5.26
C VAL A 86 10.39 11.96 5.94
N VAL A 87 10.94 11.91 7.16
CA VAL A 87 11.06 10.66 7.92
C VAL A 87 9.71 9.99 8.14
N VAL A 88 8.71 10.74 8.63
CA VAL A 88 7.37 10.21 8.91
C VAL A 88 6.69 9.72 7.64
N ILE A 89 6.68 10.51 6.56
CA ILE A 89 6.07 10.12 5.28
C ILE A 89 6.76 8.88 4.70
N GLN A 90 8.09 8.81 4.83
CA GLN A 90 8.85 7.67 4.34
C GLN A 90 8.46 6.37 5.10
N HIS A 91 8.36 6.40 6.43
CA HIS A 91 7.90 5.26 7.20
C HIS A 91 6.45 4.88 6.90
N CYS A 92 5.55 5.86 6.71
CA CYS A 92 4.19 5.60 6.26
C CYS A 92 4.18 4.87 4.90
N THR A 93 5.01 5.30 3.96
CA THR A 93 5.14 4.65 2.64
C THR A 93 5.68 3.22 2.80
N PHE A 94 6.70 3.02 3.63
CA PHE A 94 7.29 1.71 3.89
C PHE A 94 6.34 0.73 4.60
N PHE A 95 5.36 1.24 5.37
CA PHE A 95 4.31 0.38 5.94
C PHE A 95 3.42 -0.27 4.88
N ILE A 96 3.34 0.29 3.67
CA ILE A 96 2.61 -0.36 2.57
C ILE A 96 3.28 -1.69 2.24
N ASN A 97 4.61 -1.71 2.09
CA ASN A 97 5.35 -2.92 1.76
C ASN A 97 5.43 -3.91 2.93
N SER A 98 5.57 -3.40 4.16
CA SER A 98 5.75 -4.26 5.34
C SER A 98 4.43 -4.56 6.07
N ALA A 99 3.86 -3.57 6.74
CA ALA A 99 2.73 -3.75 7.64
C ALA A 99 1.43 -4.12 6.91
N CYS A 100 1.20 -3.62 5.70
CA CYS A 100 0.04 -4.05 4.90
C CYS A 100 0.18 -5.49 4.36
N HIS A 101 1.35 -6.12 4.49
CA HIS A 101 1.57 -7.53 4.19
C HIS A 101 1.64 -8.42 5.45
N THR A 102 1.44 -7.86 6.65
CA THR A 102 1.47 -8.63 7.92
C THR A 102 0.22 -8.43 8.77
N LEU A 103 -0.30 -7.20 8.87
CA LEU A 103 -1.41 -6.83 9.74
C LEU A 103 -2.73 -6.66 8.97
N GLY A 104 -3.82 -7.19 9.52
CA GLY A 104 -5.16 -7.02 8.97
C GLY A 104 -5.77 -8.28 8.37
N ARG A 105 -6.76 -8.11 7.49
CA ARG A 105 -7.58 -9.20 6.94
C ARG A 105 -7.38 -9.33 5.43
N ARG A 106 -7.69 -10.50 4.88
CA ARG A 106 -7.65 -10.71 3.42
C ARG A 106 -9.05 -10.98 2.87
N PRO A 107 -9.94 -9.97 2.72
CA PRO A 107 -11.33 -10.22 2.34
C PRO A 107 -11.55 -10.49 0.84
N TYR A 108 -10.62 -10.14 -0.05
CA TYR A 108 -10.77 -10.23 -1.50
C TYR A 108 -9.89 -11.30 -2.14
N SER A 109 -8.68 -11.51 -1.62
CA SER A 109 -7.74 -12.48 -2.19
C SER A 109 -6.89 -13.15 -1.12
N THR A 110 -6.66 -14.46 -1.24
CA THR A 110 -5.68 -15.18 -0.41
C THR A 110 -4.40 -15.53 -1.18
N ARG A 111 -4.28 -15.11 -2.44
CA ARG A 111 -3.17 -15.44 -3.34
C ARG A 111 -1.86 -14.73 -2.98
N CYS A 112 -1.93 -13.55 -2.36
CA CYS A 112 -0.77 -12.79 -1.89
C CYS A 112 -0.86 -12.48 -0.40
N SER A 113 0.21 -11.88 0.13
CA SER A 113 0.32 -11.55 1.54
C SER A 113 -0.43 -10.28 1.96
N ALA A 114 -0.85 -9.44 1.00
CA ALA A 114 -1.50 -8.15 1.23
C ALA A 114 -2.77 -8.28 2.06
N ARG A 115 -3.00 -7.32 2.95
CA ARG A 115 -4.08 -7.29 3.95
C ARG A 115 -4.70 -5.90 4.01
N ASP A 116 -6.00 -5.88 4.30
CA ASP A 116 -6.76 -4.69 4.62
C ASP A 116 -6.68 -4.39 6.13
N SER A 117 -6.30 -3.16 6.47
CA SER A 117 -6.23 -2.66 7.83
C SER A 117 -6.63 -1.18 7.89
N LEU A 118 -7.63 -0.84 8.73
CA LEU A 118 -8.03 0.55 8.95
C LEU A 118 -6.90 1.37 9.57
N LEU A 119 -6.15 0.79 10.51
CA LEU A 119 -4.99 1.46 11.12
C LEU A 119 -3.95 1.82 10.05
N MET A 120 -3.66 0.89 9.13
CA MET A 120 -2.75 1.19 8.03
C MET A 120 -3.35 2.24 7.11
N ALA A 121 -4.64 2.16 6.77
CA ALA A 121 -5.28 3.15 5.91
C ALA A 121 -5.18 4.57 6.49
N LEU A 122 -5.25 4.74 7.82
CA LEU A 122 -5.03 6.04 8.47
C LEU A 122 -3.58 6.51 8.31
N LEU A 123 -2.59 5.66 8.57
CA LEU A 123 -1.16 6.00 8.46
C LEU A 123 -0.71 6.25 7.02
N THR A 124 -1.30 5.54 6.06
CA THR A 124 -0.92 5.56 4.64
C THR A 124 -1.91 6.33 3.76
N PHE A 125 -2.81 7.11 4.37
CA PHE A 125 -3.79 7.94 3.66
C PHE A 125 -4.70 7.17 2.67
N GLY A 126 -5.00 5.90 2.95
CA GLY A 126 -5.93 5.06 2.19
C GLY A 126 -5.33 3.78 1.63
N GLU A 127 -4.01 3.74 1.44
CA GLU A 127 -3.29 2.60 0.83
C GLU A 127 -3.33 1.32 1.69
N GLY A 128 -3.80 1.41 2.94
CA GLY A 128 -3.90 0.28 3.87
C GLY A 128 -5.02 -0.72 3.57
N TYR A 129 -5.88 -0.46 2.58
CA TYR A 129 -6.78 -1.46 2.00
C TYR A 129 -6.08 -2.27 0.90
N HIS A 130 -4.92 -2.81 1.27
CA HIS A 130 -3.96 -3.34 0.32
C HIS A 130 -4.38 -4.69 -0.29
N ASN A 131 -5.22 -5.47 0.41
CA ASN A 131 -5.76 -6.69 -0.17
C ASN A 131 -6.74 -6.40 -1.31
N TYR A 132 -7.54 -5.34 -1.18
CA TYR A 132 -8.38 -4.86 -2.28
C TYR A 132 -7.53 -4.37 -3.45
N HIS A 133 -6.54 -3.53 -3.17
CA HIS A 133 -5.64 -2.98 -4.18
C HIS A 133 -4.96 -4.07 -5.01
N HIS A 134 -4.41 -5.11 -4.36
CA HIS A 134 -3.77 -6.23 -5.07
C HIS A 134 -4.75 -7.04 -5.93
N GLU A 135 -6.01 -7.20 -5.53
CA GLU A 135 -7.01 -7.93 -6.31
C GLU A 135 -7.56 -7.09 -7.48
N PHE A 136 -7.73 -5.78 -7.26
CA PHE A 136 -8.40 -4.86 -8.18
C PHE A 136 -7.55 -3.62 -8.48
N GLN A 137 -6.26 -3.81 -8.82
CA GLN A 137 -5.27 -2.74 -9.03
C GLN A 137 -5.64 -1.67 -10.08
N HIS A 138 -6.64 -1.94 -10.91
CA HIS A 138 -7.15 -1.01 -11.93
C HIS A 138 -8.27 -0.10 -11.42
N ASP A 139 -8.82 -0.34 -10.21
CA ASP A 139 -9.80 0.54 -9.59
C ASP A 139 -9.09 1.76 -9.01
N TYR A 140 -9.60 2.96 -9.27
CA TYR A 140 -8.98 4.19 -8.76
C TYR A 140 -9.05 4.33 -7.22
N ARG A 141 -9.80 3.44 -6.55
CA ARG A 141 -10.01 3.45 -5.09
C ARG A 141 -9.22 2.32 -4.45
N ASN A 142 -8.60 2.62 -3.31
CA ASN A 142 -8.10 1.58 -2.42
C ASN A 142 -9.19 1.12 -1.45
N GLY A 143 -9.90 2.08 -0.85
CA GLY A 143 -11.07 1.80 -0.03
C GLY A 143 -12.33 1.70 -0.89
N VAL A 144 -12.72 0.50 -1.32
CA VAL A 144 -13.90 0.34 -2.20
C VAL A 144 -15.23 0.77 -1.59
N LYS A 145 -15.38 0.65 -0.27
CA LYS A 145 -16.59 1.02 0.48
C LYS A 145 -16.63 2.52 0.77
N SER A 146 -17.82 3.11 0.76
CA SER A 146 -17.98 4.55 1.00
C SER A 146 -17.49 5.00 2.38
N TRP A 147 -17.54 4.14 3.40
CA TRP A 147 -17.07 4.46 4.77
C TRP A 147 -15.61 4.12 5.03
N GLN A 148 -14.92 3.47 4.09
CA GLN A 148 -13.52 3.09 4.23
C GLN A 148 -12.60 4.29 4.03
N TRP A 149 -11.85 4.69 5.06
CA TRP A 149 -10.95 5.84 5.04
C TRP A 149 -9.93 5.77 3.89
N ASP A 150 -10.11 6.60 2.87
CA ASP A 150 -9.20 6.67 1.73
C ASP A 150 -9.27 8.07 1.12
N PRO A 151 -8.81 9.14 1.79
CA PRO A 151 -9.01 10.52 1.36
C PRO A 151 -8.69 10.78 -0.13
N THR A 152 -7.72 10.05 -0.69
CA THR A 152 -7.36 10.13 -2.11
C THR A 152 -8.53 9.85 -3.03
N LYS A 153 -9.39 8.85 -2.76
CA LYS A 153 -10.53 8.57 -3.65
C LYS A 153 -11.59 9.67 -3.66
N TRP A 154 -11.72 10.46 -2.58
CA TRP A 154 -12.64 11.59 -2.51
C TRP A 154 -12.07 12.77 -3.25
N ILE A 155 -10.77 13.03 -3.09
CA ILE A 155 -10.06 14.08 -3.82
C ILE A 155 -10.14 13.79 -5.32
N ILE A 156 -9.77 12.58 -5.77
CA ILE A 156 -9.86 12.19 -7.18
C ILE A 156 -11.29 12.29 -7.71
N TRP A 157 -12.28 11.84 -6.93
CA TRP A 157 -13.68 11.98 -7.31
C TRP A 157 -14.09 13.45 -7.44
N LEU A 158 -13.74 14.31 -6.49
CA LEU A 158 -14.04 15.75 -6.55
C LEU A 158 -13.37 16.41 -7.75
N LEU A 159 -12.09 16.12 -7.99
CA LEU A 159 -11.35 16.60 -9.17
C LEU A 159 -12.04 16.18 -10.47
N SER A 160 -12.64 14.98 -10.51
CA SER A 160 -13.41 14.55 -11.69
C SER A 160 -14.73 15.31 -11.85
N ARG A 161 -15.34 15.77 -10.75
CA ARG A 161 -16.58 16.57 -10.79
C ARG A 161 -16.36 17.97 -11.34
N ILE A 162 -15.15 18.51 -11.17
CA ILE A 162 -14.75 19.82 -11.69
C ILE A 162 -13.96 19.73 -13.00
N GLY A 163 -13.87 18.54 -13.61
CA GLY A 163 -13.27 18.34 -14.94
C GLY A 163 -11.74 18.31 -14.97
N LEU A 164 -11.06 18.25 -13.82
CA LEU A 164 -9.60 18.14 -13.75
C LEU A 164 -9.10 16.70 -13.97
N THR A 165 -9.96 15.71 -13.75
CA THR A 165 -9.67 14.30 -14.05
C THR A 165 -10.88 13.64 -14.72
N GLY A 166 -10.67 12.52 -15.40
CA GLY A 166 -11.73 11.77 -16.08
C GLY A 166 -11.39 10.29 -16.17
N GLY A 167 -12.31 9.48 -16.72
CA GLY A 167 -12.07 8.07 -16.99
C GLY A 167 -11.83 7.21 -15.72
N LEU A 168 -12.44 7.57 -14.59
CA LEU A 168 -12.28 6.84 -13.32
C LEU A 168 -12.75 5.39 -13.46
N ARG A 169 -11.79 4.45 -13.44
CA ARG A 169 -12.05 3.02 -13.53
C ARG A 169 -12.49 2.46 -12.19
N ARG A 170 -13.54 1.63 -12.19
CA ARG A 170 -14.06 0.96 -10.99
C ARG A 170 -14.24 -0.52 -11.29
N ALA A 171 -13.84 -1.38 -10.38
CA ALA A 171 -14.14 -2.79 -10.48
C ALA A 171 -15.67 -3.01 -10.40
N ALA A 172 -16.16 -3.96 -11.20
CA ALA A 172 -17.58 -4.32 -11.19
C ALA A 172 -18.01 -4.83 -9.82
N ARG A 173 -19.21 -4.45 -9.37
CA ARG A 173 -19.70 -4.81 -8.02
C ARG A 173 -19.81 -6.32 -7.86
N GLU A 174 -20.21 -6.99 -8.93
CA GLU A 174 -20.38 -8.44 -9.02
C GLU A 174 -19.02 -9.13 -8.86
N ALA A 175 -17.97 -8.61 -9.50
CA ALA A 175 -16.61 -9.12 -9.37
C ALA A 175 -16.08 -8.99 -7.92
N ILE A 176 -16.32 -7.84 -7.29
CA ILE A 176 -15.93 -7.59 -5.89
C ILE A 176 -16.66 -8.56 -4.95
N GLN A 177 -17.96 -8.75 -5.15
CA GLN A 177 -18.78 -9.67 -4.35
C GLN A 177 -18.36 -11.13 -4.57
N ALA A 178 -18.09 -11.52 -5.82
CA ALA A 178 -17.60 -12.85 -6.16
C ALA A 178 -16.27 -13.16 -5.47
N ALA A 179 -15.31 -12.23 -5.50
CA ALA A 179 -14.02 -12.39 -4.81
C ALA A 179 -14.20 -12.57 -3.30
N GLN A 180 -15.05 -11.77 -2.67
CA GLN A 180 -15.38 -11.93 -1.25
C GLN A 180 -16.06 -13.27 -0.93
N ALA A 181 -16.99 -13.70 -1.78
CA ALA A 181 -17.69 -14.97 -1.62
C ALA A 181 -16.72 -16.15 -1.76
N GLN A 182 -15.79 -16.10 -2.73
CA GLN A 182 -14.76 -17.11 -2.93
C GLN A 182 -13.86 -17.23 -1.69
N VAL A 183 -13.34 -16.12 -1.16
CA VAL A 183 -12.51 -16.13 0.05
C VAL A 183 -13.28 -16.68 1.26
N ARG A 184 -14.55 -16.30 1.44
CA ARG A 184 -15.39 -16.82 2.53
C ARG A 184 -15.56 -18.32 2.40
N ARG A 185 -15.89 -18.81 1.19
CA ARG A 185 -16.05 -20.25 0.91
C ARG A 185 -14.77 -21.01 1.23
N SER A 186 -13.61 -20.54 0.77
CA SER A 186 -12.32 -21.17 1.05
C SER A 186 -12.02 -21.26 2.55
N ARG A 187 -12.30 -20.19 3.32
CA ARG A 187 -12.12 -20.20 4.78
C ARG A 187 -13.07 -21.17 5.49
N THR A 188 -14.34 -21.19 5.08
CA THR A 188 -15.33 -22.12 5.64
C THR A 188 -14.93 -23.56 5.36
N SER A 189 -14.53 -23.89 4.13
CA SER A 189 -14.04 -25.22 3.77
C SER A 189 -12.80 -25.63 4.59
N GLN A 190 -11.82 -24.73 4.78
CA GLN A 190 -10.65 -24.99 5.62
C GLN A 190 -11.01 -25.21 7.10
N SER A 191 -11.98 -24.45 7.62
CA SER A 191 -12.45 -24.63 8.99
C SER A 191 -13.14 -25.98 9.17
N ILE A 192 -13.99 -26.39 8.22
CA ILE A 192 -14.68 -27.68 8.25
C ILE A 192 -13.67 -28.82 8.17
N SER A 193 -12.69 -28.75 7.26
CA SER A 193 -11.65 -29.79 7.16
C SER A 193 -10.81 -29.88 8.44
N GLY A 194 -10.49 -28.75 9.07
CA GLY A 194 -9.75 -28.73 10.34
C GLY A 194 -10.53 -29.38 11.48
N ILE A 195 -11.82 -29.09 11.59
CA ILE A 195 -12.70 -29.74 12.58
C ILE A 195 -12.80 -31.25 12.30
N SER A 196 -12.99 -31.65 11.04
CA SER A 196 -13.05 -33.07 10.67
C SER A 196 -11.77 -33.82 11.00
N ALA A 197 -10.60 -33.21 10.78
CA ALA A 197 -9.30 -33.78 11.13
C ALA A 197 -9.15 -33.94 12.65
N ALA A 198 -9.49 -32.91 13.43
CA ALA A 198 -9.44 -32.96 14.89
C ALA A 198 -10.37 -34.02 15.48
N ILE A 199 -11.58 -34.19 14.91
CA ILE A 199 -12.51 -35.26 15.31
C ILE A 199 -11.90 -36.63 15.01
N SER A 200 -11.33 -36.81 13.81
CA SER A 200 -10.70 -38.07 13.42
C SER A 200 -9.54 -38.46 14.34
N GLU A 201 -8.66 -37.50 14.68
CA GLU A 201 -7.55 -37.71 15.62
C GLU A 201 -8.03 -38.04 17.04
N THR A 202 -9.13 -37.42 17.47
CA THR A 202 -9.73 -37.71 18.79
C THR A 202 -10.30 -39.13 18.82
N ILE A 203 -10.99 -39.57 17.77
CA ILE A 203 -11.57 -40.93 17.69
C ILE A 203 -10.45 -41.99 17.64
N THR A 204 -9.39 -41.78 16.87
CA THR A 204 -8.24 -42.71 16.81
C THR A 204 -7.43 -42.70 18.10
N GLY A 205 -7.24 -41.53 18.74
CA GLY A 205 -6.54 -41.39 20.02
C GLY A 205 -7.28 -41.98 21.23
N LEU A 206 -8.61 -42.05 21.17
CA LEU A 206 -9.44 -42.69 22.21
C LEU A 206 -9.47 -44.23 22.12
N GLY A 207 -8.76 -44.84 21.17
CA GLY A 207 -8.65 -46.30 21.06
C GLY A 207 -9.99 -47.00 20.79
N VAL A 208 -10.98 -46.31 20.19
CA VAL A 208 -12.25 -46.93 19.82
C VAL A 208 -11.97 -47.94 18.70
N PRO A 209 -12.15 -49.26 18.92
CA PRO A 209 -11.90 -50.25 17.89
C PRO A 209 -12.87 -50.01 16.74
N GLN A 210 -12.33 -49.83 15.53
CA GLN A 210 -13.12 -49.86 14.29
C GLN A 210 -13.72 -51.27 14.19
N ARG A 211 -15.04 -51.37 14.36
CA ARG A 211 -15.81 -52.60 14.12
C ARG A 211 -16.08 -52.78 12.65
#